data_AF-A0A7W3VMN3-F1
#
_entry.id   AF-A0A7W3VMN3-F1
#
_cell.length_a   1.000
_cell.length_b   1.000
_cell.length_c   1.000
_cell.angle_alpha   90.00
_cell.angle_beta   90.00
_cell.angle_gamma   90.00
#
_symmetry.space_group_name_H-M   'P 1'
#
loop_
_entity.id
_entity.type
_entity.pdbx_description
1 polymer ?
#
loop_
_entity_poly.entity_id
_entity_poly.type
_entity_poly.pdbx_seq_one_letter_code
_entity_poly.pdbx_strand_id
1 'polypeptide(L)' 'MIQRIIAIIVILLGIYMIFLGIKADMQPPLITGIGFILIGFLLLTKK' A
#
# COMPACT_ATOMS: atom_id res chain seq x y z
N MET A 1 17.55 4.37 -6.06
CA MET A 1 17.60 3.47 -4.88
C MET A 1 16.55 3.85 -3.84
N ILE A 2 16.57 5.08 -3.31
CA ILE A 2 15.58 5.60 -2.35
C ILE A 2 14.12 5.45 -2.82
N GLN A 3 13.81 5.77 -4.08
CA GLN A 3 12.45 5.64 -4.62
C GLN A 3 11.93 4.19 -4.58
N ARG A 4 12.79 3.20 -4.82
CA ARG A 4 12.41 1.79 -4.70
C ARG A 4 12.14 1.39 -3.25
N ILE A 5 12.93 1.90 -2.31
CA ILE A 5 12.72 1.66 -0.88
C ILE A 5 11.38 2.27 -0.45
N ILE A 6 11.11 3.52 -0.84
CA ILE A 6 9.83 4.20 -0.57
C ILE A 6 8.67 3.39 -1.16
N ALA A 7 8.82 2.91 -2.39
CA ALA A 7 7.78 2.14 -3.05
C ALA A 7 7.46 0.82 -2.30
N ILE A 8 8.50 0.10 -1.86
CA ILE A 8 8.34 -1.12 -1.06
C ILE A 8 7.66 -0.82 0.27
N ILE A 9 8.06 0.26 0.96
CA ILE A 9 7.43 0.67 2.23
C ILE A 9 5.94 0.98 2.01
N VAL A 10 5.59 1.71 0.94
CA VAL A 10 4.20 2.04 0.62
C VAL A 10 3.37 0.76 0.36
N ILE A 11 3.93 -0.22 -0.36
CA ILE A 11 3.25 -1.51 -0.60
C ILE A 11 3.00 -2.24 0.73
N LEU A 12 4.01 -2.30 1.61
CA LEU A 12 3.88 -2.95 2.92
C LEU A 12 2.83 -2.26 3.81
N LEU A 13 2.79 -0.92 3.80
CA LEU A 13 1.74 -0.16 4.50
C LEU A 13 0.35 -0.44 3.91
N GLY A 14 0.24 -0.58 2.59
CA GLY A 14 -1.00 -0.95 1.93
C GLY A 14 -1.50 -2.33 2.36
N ILE A 15 -0.61 -3.33 2.41
CA ILE A 15 -0.93 -4.67 2.92
C ILE A 15 -1.39 -4.61 4.38
N TYR A 16 -0.69 -3.83 5.21
CA TYR A 16 -1.06 -3.67 6.63
C TYR A 16 -2.44 -3.00 6.81
N MET A 17 -2.75 -1.97 6.01
CA MET A 17 -4.06 -1.31 6.01
C MET A 17 -5.19 -2.27 5.60
N ILE A 18 -4.96 -3.13 4.60
CA ILE A 18 -5.93 -4.17 4.22
C ILE A 18 -6.14 -5.15 5.38
N PHE A 19 -5.07 -5.61 6.02
CA PHE A 19 -5.16 -6.48 7.19
C PHE A 19 -5.99 -5.85 8.32
N LEU A 20 -5.73 -4.58 8.64
CA LEU A 20 -6.52 -3.84 9.64
C LEU A 20 -7.98 -3.65 9.21
N GLY A 21 -8.23 -3.33 7.94
CA GLY A 21 -9.57 -3.19 7.39
C GLY A 21 -10.39 -4.47 7.52
N ILE A 22 -9.79 -5.62 7.21
CA ILE A 22 -10.43 -6.94 7.40
C ILE A 22 -10.64 -7.23 8.89
N LYS A 23 -9.63 -6.98 9.73
CA LYS A 23 -9.70 -7.28 11.17
C LYS A 23 -10.73 -6.43 11.91
N ALA A 24 -10.93 -5.18 11.48
CA ALA A 24 -11.82 -4.22 12.10
C ALA A 24 -13.18 -4.09 11.39
N ASP A 25 -13.42 -4.87 10.32
CA ASP A 25 -14.59 -4.74 9.43
C ASP A 25 -14.79 -3.29 8.93
N MET A 26 -13.68 -2.61 8.63
CA MET A 26 -13.65 -1.22 8.20
C MET A 26 -13.31 -1.13 6.72
N GLN A 27 -14.24 -0.61 5.93
CA GLN A 27 -14.07 -0.38 4.49
C GLN A 27 -12.97 0.67 4.15
N PRO A 28 -12.81 1.80 4.88
CA PRO A 28 -11.83 2.83 4.50
C PRO A 28 -10.36 2.36 4.52
N PRO A 29 -9.86 1.66 5.57
CA PRO A 29 -8.52 1.07 5.55
C PRO A 29 -8.32 0.06 4.41
N LEU A 30 -9.37 -0.70 4.07
CA LEU A 30 -9.34 -1.68 2.99
C LEU A 30 -9.12 -1.01 1.63
N ILE A 31 -9.91 0.01 1.29
CA ILE A 31 -9.81 0.74 0.03
C ILE A 31 -8.50 1.54 -0.05
N THR A 32 -8.13 2.23 1.03
CA THR A 32 -6.87 3.00 1.07
C THR A 32 -5.64 2.10 0.96
N GLY A 33 -5.67 0.91 1.57
CA GLY A 33 -4.61 -0.08 1.44
C GLY A 33 -4.41 -0.57 0.01
N ILE A 34 -5.50 -0.83 -0.73
CA ILE A 34 -5.45 -1.14 -2.18
C ILE A 34 -4.82 0.03 -2.95
N GLY A 35 -5.23 1.27 -2.64
CA GLY A 35 -4.67 2.48 -3.25
C GLY A 35 -3.15 2.61 -3.03
N PHE A 36 -2.66 2.35 -1.81
CA PHE A 36 -1.23 2.37 -1.53
C PHE A 36 -0.47 1.29 -2.30
N ILE A 37 -0.99 0.07 -2.41
CA ILE A 37 -0.36 -0.97 -3.22
C ILE A 37 -0.21 -0.52 -4.68
N LEU A 38 -1.27 0.08 -5.26
CA LEU A 38 -1.23 0.60 -6.63
C LEU A 38 -0.20 1.72 -6.80
N ILE A 39 -0.16 2.68 -5.86
CA ILE A 39 0.81 3.79 -5.90
C ILE A 39 2.24 3.26 -5.78
N GLY A 40 2.49 2.35 -4.84
CA GLY A 40 3.82 1.76 -4.65
C GLY A 40 4.26 0.95 -5.86
N PHE A 41 3.35 0.18 -6.48
CA PHE A 41 3.64 -0.53 -7.73
C PHE A 41 3.99 0.44 -8.86
N LEU A 42 3.21 1.52 -9.01
CA LEU A 42 3.46 2.55 -10.02
C LEU A 42 4.82 3.23 -9.79
N LEU A 43 5.18 3.50 -8.52
CA LEU A 43 6.46 4.07 -8.13
C LEU A 43 7.65 3.14 -8.42
N LEU A 44 7.47 1.81 -8.35
CA LEU A 44 8.48 0.83 -8.77
C LEU A 44 8.66 0.78 -10.29
N THR A 45 7.58 0.97 -11.05
CA THR A 45 7.61 0.90 -12.53
C THR A 45 8.12 2.17 -13.20
N LYS A 46 8.04 3.33 -12.53
CA LYS A 46 8.64 4.57 -13.02
C LYS A 46 10.17 4.44 -12.97
N LYS A 47 10.81 4.43 -14.15
CA LYS A 47 12.28 4.45 -14.30
C LYS A 47 12.85 5.81 -13.90
#